data_AF-A0A0B7K9H0-F1
#
_entry.id   AF-A0A0B7K9H0-F1
#
_cell.length_a   1.000
_cell.length_b   1.000
_cell.length_c   1.000
_cell.angle_alpha   90.00
_cell.angle_beta   90.00
_cell.angle_gamma   90.00
#
_symmetry.space_group_name_H-M   'P 1'
#
loop_
_entity.id
_entity.type
_entity.pdbx_description
1 polymer ?
#
loop_
_entity_poly.entity_id
_entity_poly.type
_entity_poly.pdbx_seq_one_letter_code
_entity_poly.pdbx_strand_id
1 'polypeptide(L)'
;MSEPDRKSRDCSPEPNKASTLENDAVASCKALNLDCQSDNKPNNGSMDVCEAEWSSDGSDGSDSSLDSRFVEFDFDATRPKPLGSPDGQCEHCKTREASFLCFFCGIGEFCSPACCELNMEKGKHKCVSNEITTAQNLIDAINQGFLPRDRQTLDDYYLTPLVASDDDEDLKMLIGIYRNLGAKFYISTPQLHQWKQAKQVFNNIVRLHNRYPKRAPAIHGVWLKSHSHVFLEEDKSEVVDLDAYL
;
A
#
# COMPACT_ATOMS: atom_id res chain seq x y z
N MET A 1 -62.22 -22.23 -14.47
CA MET A 1 -60.78 -21.91 -14.66
C MET A 1 -60.25 -21.57 -13.28
N SER A 2 -59.56 -22.52 -12.66
CA SER A 2 -59.24 -22.50 -11.23
C SER A 2 -57.76 -22.15 -11.04
N GLU A 3 -57.49 -21.14 -10.22
CA GLU A 3 -56.14 -20.76 -9.79
C GLU A 3 -55.53 -21.82 -8.86
N PRO A 4 -54.21 -22.08 -8.92
CA PRO A 4 -53.56 -22.94 -7.94
C PRO A 4 -52.98 -22.14 -6.76
N ASP A 5 -53.36 -22.56 -5.56
CA ASP A 5 -52.83 -22.15 -4.26
C ASP A 5 -51.30 -22.33 -4.16
N ARG A 6 -50.59 -21.23 -3.87
CA ARG A 6 -49.18 -21.26 -3.48
C ARG A 6 -49.06 -21.49 -1.98
N LYS A 7 -48.73 -22.72 -1.59
CA LYS A 7 -48.30 -23.10 -0.24
C LYS A 7 -46.98 -22.40 0.14
N SER A 8 -47.04 -21.58 1.18
CA SER A 8 -45.88 -21.07 1.93
C SER A 8 -45.08 -22.24 2.51
N ARG A 9 -43.76 -22.24 2.29
CA ARG A 9 -42.83 -23.14 2.98
C ARG A 9 -42.20 -22.38 4.14
N ASP A 10 -42.43 -22.88 5.34
CA ASP A 10 -41.69 -22.53 6.55
C ASP A 10 -40.22 -22.97 6.41
N CYS A 11 -39.30 -22.03 6.62
CA CYS A 11 -37.88 -22.29 6.80
C CYS A 11 -37.55 -22.19 8.29
N SER A 12 -37.59 -23.32 8.99
CA SER A 12 -36.94 -23.44 10.30
C SER A 12 -35.44 -23.74 10.10
N PRO A 13 -34.53 -23.04 10.80
CA PRO A 13 -33.10 -23.33 10.73
C PRO A 13 -32.74 -24.58 11.55
N GLU A 14 -31.98 -25.48 10.94
CA GLU A 14 -31.34 -26.62 11.63
C GLU A 14 -30.19 -26.14 12.54
N PRO A 15 -29.96 -26.78 13.70
CA PRO A 15 -28.84 -26.46 14.57
C PRO A 15 -27.51 -27.01 14.01
N ASN A 16 -26.54 -26.10 13.86
CA ASN A 16 -25.17 -26.39 13.46
C ASN A 16 -24.50 -27.41 14.40
N LYS A 17 -24.00 -28.51 13.82
CA LYS A 17 -23.06 -29.43 14.45
C LYS A 17 -21.67 -28.80 14.45
N ALA A 18 -21.15 -28.52 15.64
CA ALA A 18 -19.77 -28.13 15.85
C ALA A 18 -18.83 -29.30 15.48
N SER A 19 -17.93 -29.07 14.52
CA SER A 19 -16.83 -29.96 14.21
C SER A 19 -15.62 -29.60 15.07
N THR A 20 -15.31 -30.44 16.04
CA THR A 20 -14.02 -30.50 16.74
C THR A 20 -12.93 -31.00 15.80
N LEU A 21 -12.04 -30.11 15.38
CA LEU A 21 -10.77 -30.40 14.71
C LEU A 21 -9.66 -29.63 15.43
N GLU A 22 -9.39 -30.03 16.67
CA GLU A 22 -8.16 -29.74 17.40
C GLU A 22 -7.74 -31.08 17.98
N ASN A 23 -6.63 -31.67 17.51
CA ASN A 23 -5.76 -32.61 18.28
C ASN A 23 -4.64 -33.33 17.48
N ASP A 24 -4.14 -32.82 16.35
CA ASP A 24 -3.03 -33.50 15.63
C ASP A 24 -1.72 -32.70 15.48
N ALA A 25 -1.49 -31.67 16.31
CA ALA A 25 -0.26 -30.85 16.25
C ALA A 25 0.79 -31.12 17.35
N VAL A 26 0.63 -32.15 18.20
CA VAL A 26 1.54 -32.40 19.34
C VAL A 26 2.46 -33.62 19.16
N ALA A 27 2.39 -34.31 18.02
CA ALA A 27 3.15 -35.55 17.80
C ALA A 27 4.38 -35.41 16.87
N SER A 28 4.94 -34.21 16.68
CA SER A 28 6.10 -34.03 15.77
C SER A 28 7.18 -33.06 16.28
N CYS A 29 7.47 -33.08 17.60
CA CYS A 29 8.61 -32.33 18.17
C CYS A 29 9.54 -33.20 19.04
N LYS A 30 9.41 -34.53 18.99
CA LYS A 30 10.24 -35.47 19.79
C LYS A 30 11.42 -36.10 19.04
N ALA A 31 11.82 -35.56 17.89
CA ALA A 31 12.87 -36.16 17.05
C ALA A 31 14.20 -35.36 16.99
N LEU A 32 14.30 -34.19 17.63
CA LEU A 32 15.54 -33.39 17.64
C LEU A 32 15.98 -33.15 19.08
N ASN A 33 16.86 -34.02 19.55
CA ASN A 33 17.53 -34.03 20.84
C ASN A 33 18.37 -32.75 21.04
N LEU A 34 17.72 -31.61 21.24
CA LEU A 34 18.34 -30.31 21.50
C LEU A 34 18.19 -29.97 22.99
N ASP A 35 19.30 -30.12 23.70
CA ASP A 35 19.49 -29.67 25.07
C ASP A 35 19.28 -28.14 25.16
N CYS A 36 18.15 -27.73 25.74
CA CYS A 36 17.97 -26.36 26.21
C CYS A 36 18.69 -26.20 27.55
N GLN A 37 19.99 -25.91 27.52
CA GLN A 37 20.68 -25.33 28.67
C GLN A 37 20.30 -23.85 28.77
N SER A 38 19.40 -23.57 29.70
CA SER A 38 19.17 -22.25 30.26
C SER A 38 20.32 -21.89 31.17
N ASP A 39 21.17 -20.92 30.81
CA ASP A 39 21.99 -20.20 31.78
C ASP A 39 22.53 -18.85 31.25
N ASN A 40 22.56 -17.89 32.19
CA ASN A 40 23.34 -16.66 32.24
C ASN A 40 22.75 -15.30 31.79
N LYS A 41 22.13 -14.65 32.78
CA LYS A 41 22.56 -13.38 33.43
C LYS A 41 22.71 -12.11 32.56
N PRO A 42 21.93 -11.03 32.82
CA PRO A 42 22.21 -9.72 32.24
C PRO A 42 23.39 -9.03 32.95
N ASN A 43 24.39 -8.65 32.16
CA ASN A 43 25.51 -7.81 32.57
C ASN A 43 25.10 -6.34 32.38
N ASN A 44 24.96 -5.59 33.48
CA ASN A 44 24.74 -4.14 33.46
C ASN A 44 26.05 -3.44 33.09
N GLY A 45 26.27 -3.22 31.79
CA GLY A 45 27.31 -2.36 31.26
C GLY A 45 26.82 -0.93 31.16
N SER A 46 27.36 -0.06 32.02
CA SER A 46 27.28 1.40 31.96
C SER A 46 27.73 1.89 30.58
N MET A 47 26.85 2.59 29.87
CA MET A 47 27.13 3.16 28.55
C MET A 47 27.28 4.67 28.74
N ASP A 48 28.52 5.15 28.70
CA ASP A 48 28.85 6.57 28.72
C ASP A 48 28.23 7.26 27.49
N VAL A 49 27.43 8.29 27.76
CA VAL A 49 26.79 9.14 26.75
C VAL A 49 27.81 10.18 26.31
N CYS A 50 28.35 10.02 25.10
CA CYS A 50 29.09 11.08 24.43
C CYS A 50 28.08 12.05 23.80
N GLU A 51 27.85 13.20 24.43
CA GLU A 51 27.15 14.33 23.84
C GLU A 51 28.01 14.92 22.72
N ALA A 52 27.57 14.75 21.47
CA ALA A 52 28.15 15.45 20.33
C ALA A 52 27.42 16.80 20.18
N GLU A 53 28.10 17.88 20.58
CA GLU A 53 27.69 19.26 20.29
C GLU A 53 27.74 19.50 18.78
N TRP A 54 26.57 19.66 18.15
CA TRP A 54 26.48 20.09 16.76
C TRP A 54 26.47 21.62 16.74
N SER A 55 27.64 22.21 16.48
CA SER A 55 27.77 23.62 16.15
C SER A 55 27.01 23.90 14.86
N SER A 56 25.97 24.73 14.98
CA SER A 56 25.17 25.21 13.87
C SER A 56 25.79 26.50 13.36
N ASP A 57 26.72 26.40 12.41
CA ASP A 57 27.18 27.57 11.67
C ASP A 57 26.13 27.94 10.61
N GLY A 58 25.55 29.12 10.81
CA GLY A 58 24.64 29.76 9.89
C GLY A 58 25.32 30.12 8.58
N SER A 59 24.60 29.93 7.48
CA SER A 59 24.90 30.56 6.21
C SER A 59 23.59 30.97 5.57
N ASP A 60 23.27 32.25 5.76
CA ASP A 60 22.26 33.00 5.04
C ASP A 60 22.76 33.18 3.59
N GLY A 61 21.96 32.76 2.60
CA GLY A 61 22.39 32.91 1.22
C GLY A 61 21.35 32.51 0.17
N SER A 62 20.83 33.53 -0.50
CA SER A 62 20.23 33.52 -1.85
C SER A 62 18.84 32.90 -2.02
N ASP A 63 17.89 33.82 -1.92
CA ASP A 63 16.55 33.85 -2.49
C ASP A 63 16.61 33.69 -4.02
N SER A 64 16.38 32.49 -4.52
CA SER A 64 16.03 32.25 -5.92
C SER A 64 14.55 31.86 -5.99
N SER A 65 13.72 32.89 -6.16
CA SER A 65 12.32 32.85 -6.54
C SER A 65 12.10 32.04 -7.83
N LEU A 66 12.11 30.70 -7.71
CA LEU A 66 11.49 29.82 -8.67
C LEU A 66 10.00 29.81 -8.36
N ASP A 67 9.25 30.43 -9.27
CA ASP A 67 7.79 30.49 -9.35
C ASP A 67 7.22 29.08 -9.51
N SER A 68 7.32 28.30 -8.44
CA SER A 68 6.71 26.98 -8.29
C SER A 68 5.23 27.25 -8.15
N ARG A 69 4.50 27.18 -9.27
CA ARG A 69 3.06 26.96 -9.27
C ARG A 69 2.80 25.57 -8.68
N PHE A 70 2.95 25.52 -7.37
CA PHE A 70 2.76 24.37 -6.53
C PHE A 70 1.26 24.25 -6.34
N VAL A 71 0.67 23.27 -7.01
CA VAL A 71 -0.74 22.95 -6.79
C VAL A 71 -0.79 22.31 -5.40
N GLU A 72 -1.17 23.09 -4.38
CA GLU A 72 -1.46 22.58 -3.03
C GLU A 72 -2.61 21.56 -3.14
N PHE A 73 -2.26 20.30 -3.37
CA PHE A 73 -3.21 19.21 -3.46
C PHE A 73 -3.58 18.82 -2.02
N ASP A 74 -4.53 19.49 -1.39
CA ASP A 74 -4.85 19.23 0.01
C ASP A 74 -5.21 17.76 0.26
N PHE A 75 -4.33 16.97 0.91
CA PHE A 75 -4.53 15.52 1.07
C PHE A 75 -5.72 15.18 1.99
N ASP A 76 -6.16 16.13 2.83
CA ASP A 76 -7.42 16.02 3.59
C ASP A 76 -8.65 16.40 2.73
N ALA A 77 -8.48 17.21 1.70
CA ALA A 77 -9.53 17.53 0.72
C ALA A 77 -9.54 16.59 -0.51
N THR A 78 -8.49 15.77 -0.69
CA THR A 78 -8.31 14.87 -1.84
C THR A 78 -8.40 13.40 -1.45
N ARG A 79 -9.07 13.04 -0.35
CA ARG A 79 -9.83 11.79 -0.42
C ARG A 79 -10.84 12.10 -1.53
N PRO A 80 -10.67 11.59 -2.77
CA PRO A 80 -11.45 12.04 -3.92
C PRO A 80 -12.90 12.02 -3.47
N LYS A 81 -13.51 13.21 -3.44
CA LYS A 81 -14.91 13.34 -3.04
C LYS A 81 -15.63 12.34 -3.91
N PRO A 82 -16.19 11.28 -3.31
CA PRO A 82 -16.41 10.09 -4.09
C PRO A 82 -17.41 10.46 -5.18
N LEU A 83 -17.01 10.20 -6.42
CA LEU A 83 -17.68 10.66 -7.64
C LEU A 83 -18.91 9.78 -7.96
N GLY A 84 -19.30 8.89 -7.06
CA GLY A 84 -20.09 7.69 -7.33
C GLY A 84 -21.57 7.81 -6.98
N SER A 85 -22.00 8.76 -6.16
CA SER A 85 -23.43 9.05 -6.01
C SER A 85 -23.70 10.55 -5.86
N PRO A 86 -24.75 11.09 -6.50
CA PRO A 86 -25.12 12.50 -6.34
C PRO A 86 -25.38 12.88 -4.87
N ASP A 87 -25.64 11.88 -4.04
CA ASP A 87 -26.03 12.04 -2.64
C ASP A 87 -24.89 11.75 -1.64
N GLY A 88 -23.74 11.23 -2.08
CA GLY A 88 -22.63 10.81 -1.21
C GLY A 88 -23.00 9.71 -0.21
N GLN A 89 -24.03 8.91 -0.51
CA GLN A 89 -24.56 7.90 0.40
C GLN A 89 -23.98 6.51 0.11
N CYS A 90 -23.76 5.74 1.18
CA CYS A 90 -23.34 4.34 1.08
C CYS A 90 -24.26 3.53 0.16
N GLU A 91 -23.72 2.92 -0.89
CA GLU A 91 -24.45 2.12 -1.87
C GLU A 91 -25.19 0.93 -1.26
N HIS A 92 -24.67 0.37 -0.16
CA HIS A 92 -25.27 -0.79 0.47
C HIS A 92 -26.46 -0.42 1.37
N CYS A 93 -26.23 0.49 2.34
CA CYS A 93 -27.22 0.76 3.38
C CYS A 93 -28.08 1.99 3.09
N LYS A 94 -27.67 2.89 2.17
CA LYS A 94 -28.36 4.12 1.79
C LYS A 94 -28.75 5.06 2.95
N THR A 95 -28.18 4.84 4.14
CA THR A 95 -28.50 5.59 5.37
C THR A 95 -27.34 6.39 5.92
N ARG A 96 -26.11 5.90 5.71
CA ARG A 96 -24.88 6.54 6.20
C ARG A 96 -24.15 7.17 5.03
N GLU A 97 -23.50 8.31 5.29
CA GLU A 97 -22.57 8.93 4.35
C GLU A 97 -21.43 7.96 4.01
N ALA A 98 -21.06 7.93 2.74
CA ALA A 98 -19.95 7.13 2.27
C ALA A 98 -18.65 7.74 2.76
N SER A 99 -17.85 6.93 3.45
CA SER A 99 -16.57 7.36 4.00
C SER A 99 -15.39 6.81 3.19
N PHE A 100 -15.58 5.77 2.37
CA PHE A 100 -14.50 5.17 1.58
C PHE A 100 -15.03 4.50 0.31
N LEU A 101 -14.11 4.22 -0.62
CA LEU A 101 -14.38 3.57 -1.91
C LEU A 101 -14.12 2.06 -1.83
N CYS A 102 -14.66 1.27 -2.77
CA CYS A 102 -14.31 -0.15 -2.86
C CYS A 102 -12.78 -0.32 -2.93
N PHE A 103 -12.22 -1.14 -2.04
CA PHE A 103 -10.77 -1.37 -2.00
C PHE A 103 -10.25 -2.05 -3.27
N PHE A 104 -11.05 -2.92 -3.88
CA PHE A 104 -10.61 -3.73 -5.02
C PHE A 104 -10.57 -2.96 -6.34
N CYS A 105 -11.63 -2.21 -6.65
CA CYS A 105 -11.71 -1.51 -7.93
C CYS A 105 -11.57 0.01 -7.81
N GLY A 106 -11.63 0.57 -6.60
CA GLY A 106 -11.69 2.02 -6.38
C GLY A 106 -13.03 2.65 -6.78
N ILE A 107 -13.99 1.86 -7.26
CA ILE A 107 -15.31 2.31 -7.72
C ILE A 107 -16.33 1.98 -6.63
N GLY A 108 -17.29 2.88 -6.43
CA GLY A 108 -18.43 2.67 -5.55
C GLY A 108 -18.20 3.10 -4.11
N GLU A 109 -19.28 3.55 -3.50
CA GLU A 109 -19.29 4.34 -2.26
C GLU A 109 -19.83 3.57 -1.06
N PHE A 110 -19.04 3.49 0.02
CA PHE A 110 -19.40 2.70 1.18
C PHE A 110 -19.09 3.43 2.50
N CYS A 111 -19.85 3.12 3.54
CA CYS A 111 -19.65 3.68 4.89
C CYS A 111 -18.80 2.80 5.82
N SER A 112 -18.75 1.49 5.58
CA SER A 112 -17.77 0.56 6.18
C SER A 112 -17.34 -0.56 5.21
N PRO A 113 -16.14 -1.17 5.35
CA PRO A 113 -15.69 -2.29 4.52
C PRO A 113 -16.70 -3.44 4.42
N ALA A 114 -17.35 -3.76 5.54
CA ALA A 114 -18.45 -4.73 5.59
C ALA A 114 -19.62 -4.41 4.64
N CYS A 115 -19.94 -3.12 4.42
CA CYS A 115 -20.96 -2.72 3.46
C CYS A 115 -20.51 -2.98 2.01
N CYS A 116 -19.23 -2.81 1.72
CA CYS A 116 -18.66 -3.14 0.41
C CYS A 116 -18.77 -4.65 0.15
N GLU A 117 -18.30 -5.47 1.09
CA GLU A 117 -18.34 -6.93 1.00
C GLU A 117 -19.77 -7.46 0.82
N LEU A 118 -20.73 -7.00 1.63
CA LEU A 118 -22.13 -7.40 1.49
C LEU A 118 -22.76 -6.95 0.16
N ASN A 119 -22.30 -5.84 -0.42
CA ASN A 119 -22.78 -5.40 -1.73
C ASN A 119 -22.20 -6.27 -2.86
N MET A 120 -20.96 -6.74 -2.71
CA MET A 120 -20.32 -7.69 -3.62
C MET A 120 -20.97 -9.08 -3.55
N GLU A 121 -21.24 -9.58 -2.34
CA GLU A 121 -21.90 -10.88 -2.12
C GLU A 121 -23.31 -10.92 -2.73
N LYS A 122 -24.04 -9.80 -2.66
CA LYS A 122 -25.36 -9.64 -3.29
C LYS A 122 -25.30 -9.42 -4.81
N GLY A 123 -24.11 -9.38 -5.41
CA GLY A 123 -23.90 -9.11 -6.84
C GLY A 123 -24.32 -7.70 -7.28
N LYS A 124 -24.57 -6.78 -6.32
CA LYS A 124 -25.00 -5.40 -6.58
C LYS A 124 -23.82 -4.50 -6.90
N HIS A 125 -22.66 -4.80 -6.32
CA HIS A 125 -21.40 -4.17 -6.69
C HIS A 125 -20.55 -5.19 -7.43
N LYS A 126 -20.33 -4.96 -8.72
CA LYS A 126 -19.41 -5.75 -9.51
C LYS A 126 -18.15 -4.93 -9.71
N CYS A 127 -17.06 -5.35 -9.08
CA CYS A 127 -15.76 -4.81 -9.43
C CYS A 127 -15.53 -5.15 -10.91
N VAL A 128 -15.47 -4.13 -11.75
CA VAL A 128 -14.89 -4.29 -13.08
C VAL A 128 -13.47 -4.76 -12.83
N SER A 129 -13.06 -5.89 -13.41
CA SER A 129 -11.65 -6.25 -13.37
C SER A 129 -10.93 -5.13 -14.08
N ASN A 130 -10.30 -4.25 -13.31
CA ASN A 130 -9.37 -3.30 -13.89
C ASN A 130 -8.34 -4.11 -14.67
N GLU A 131 -7.92 -3.61 -15.82
CA GLU A 131 -6.76 -4.18 -16.51
C GLU A 131 -5.65 -4.37 -15.46
N ILE A 132 -5.05 -5.56 -15.43
CA ILE A 132 -4.01 -5.86 -14.46
C ILE A 132 -2.86 -4.90 -14.75
N THR A 133 -2.70 -3.91 -13.87
CA THR A 133 -1.66 -2.90 -14.01
C THR A 133 -0.35 -3.41 -13.40
N THR A 134 0.77 -2.78 -13.78
CA THR A 134 2.06 -3.02 -13.13
C THR A 134 2.00 -2.71 -11.62
N ALA A 135 1.16 -1.75 -11.20
CA ALA A 135 0.93 -1.47 -9.77
C ALA A 135 0.30 -2.67 -9.05
N GLN A 136 -0.68 -3.32 -9.69
CA GLN A 136 -1.36 -4.49 -9.13
C GLN A 136 -0.37 -5.65 -8.97
N ASN A 137 0.41 -5.93 -10.02
CA ASN A 137 1.46 -6.96 -9.98
C ASN A 137 2.47 -6.72 -8.85
N LEU A 138 2.89 -5.45 -8.66
CA LEU A 138 3.81 -5.07 -7.60
C LEU A 138 3.23 -5.40 -6.22
N ILE A 139 2.03 -4.89 -5.93
CA ILE A 139 1.40 -5.04 -4.61
C ILE A 139 1.09 -6.50 -4.30
N ASP A 140 0.62 -7.27 -5.28
CA ASP A 140 0.33 -8.70 -5.11
C ASP A 140 1.59 -9.50 -4.80
N ALA A 141 2.70 -9.24 -5.51
CA ALA A 141 3.98 -9.89 -5.24
C ALA A 141 4.49 -9.56 -3.83
N ILE A 142 4.47 -8.27 -3.44
CA ILE A 142 4.94 -7.80 -2.13
C ILE A 142 4.12 -8.40 -0.98
N ASN A 143 2.80 -8.53 -1.15
CA ASN A 143 1.90 -9.12 -0.17
C ASN A 143 2.14 -10.63 -0.01
N GLN A 144 2.56 -11.31 -1.08
CA GLN A 144 2.97 -12.71 -1.04
C GLN A 144 4.41 -12.90 -0.53
N GLY A 145 5.15 -11.81 -0.31
CA GLY A 145 6.54 -11.87 0.13
C GLY A 145 7.54 -12.20 -0.99
N PHE A 146 7.14 -12.01 -2.25
CA PHE A 146 7.99 -12.25 -3.42
C PHE A 146 8.30 -10.96 -4.17
N LEU A 147 9.34 -11.00 -5.00
CA LEU A 147 9.59 -9.98 -6.00
C LEU A 147 8.65 -10.15 -7.20
N PRO A 148 8.24 -9.06 -7.87
CA PRO A 148 7.54 -9.15 -9.15
C PRO A 148 8.39 -9.92 -10.17
N ARG A 149 7.76 -10.85 -10.90
CA ARG A 149 8.43 -11.59 -11.98
C ARG A 149 8.42 -10.83 -13.30
N ASP A 150 7.46 -9.93 -13.45
CA ASP A 150 7.28 -9.14 -14.66
C ASP A 150 8.32 -8.01 -14.70
N ARG A 151 9.11 -7.99 -15.78
CA ARG A 151 10.18 -7.01 -15.97
C ARG A 151 9.62 -5.59 -16.06
N GLN A 152 8.48 -5.40 -16.72
CA GLN A 152 7.87 -4.08 -16.84
C GLN A 152 7.48 -3.53 -15.45
N THR A 153 7.00 -4.39 -14.56
CA THR A 153 6.70 -4.02 -13.18
C THR A 153 7.96 -3.66 -12.39
N LEU A 154 9.08 -4.35 -12.60
CA LEU A 154 10.35 -4.00 -11.95
C LEU A 154 10.87 -2.64 -12.44
N ASP A 155 10.79 -2.39 -13.75
CA ASP A 155 11.22 -1.13 -14.38
C ASP A 155 10.33 0.04 -13.93
N ASP A 156 9.00 -0.12 -14.00
CA ASP A 156 8.01 0.91 -13.66
C ASP A 156 8.11 1.41 -12.20
N TYR A 157 8.69 0.62 -11.31
CA TYR A 157 8.78 0.91 -9.87
C TYR A 157 10.21 0.89 -9.33
N TYR A 158 11.19 1.08 -10.20
CA TYR A 158 12.62 1.30 -9.88
C TYR A 158 13.27 0.15 -9.10
N LEU A 159 12.78 -1.08 -9.31
CA LEU A 159 13.36 -2.28 -8.70
C LEU A 159 14.48 -2.86 -9.57
N THR A 160 14.47 -2.65 -10.88
CA THR A 160 15.46 -3.23 -11.81
C THR A 160 16.91 -2.87 -11.46
N PRO A 161 17.26 -1.59 -11.20
CA PRO A 161 18.64 -1.25 -10.84
C PRO A 161 19.11 -1.94 -9.55
N LEU A 162 18.23 -2.05 -8.56
CA LEU A 162 18.53 -2.67 -7.26
C LEU A 162 18.64 -4.20 -7.36
N VAL A 163 17.85 -4.82 -8.23
CA VAL A 163 17.96 -6.26 -8.52
C VAL A 163 19.27 -6.56 -9.28
N ALA A 164 19.76 -5.61 -10.08
CA ALA A 164 21.00 -5.77 -10.84
C ALA A 164 22.27 -5.52 -10.01
N SER A 165 22.19 -4.72 -8.94
CA SER A 165 23.36 -4.36 -8.13
C SER A 165 23.70 -5.38 -7.03
N ASP A 166 22.88 -6.43 -6.84
CA ASP A 166 22.96 -7.39 -5.73
C ASP A 166 22.88 -6.73 -4.32
N ASP A 167 22.39 -5.49 -4.23
CA ASP A 167 22.23 -4.76 -2.96
C ASP A 167 20.91 -5.13 -2.27
N ASP A 168 20.90 -6.28 -1.62
CA ASP A 168 19.72 -6.85 -0.93
C ASP A 168 19.09 -5.89 0.09
N GLU A 169 19.88 -5.03 0.75
CA GLU A 169 19.37 -4.12 1.78
C GLU A 169 18.56 -2.96 1.18
N ASP A 170 19.02 -2.35 0.09
CA ASP A 170 18.30 -1.28 -0.59
C ASP A 170 17.01 -1.80 -1.23
N LEU A 171 17.07 -3.01 -1.79
CA LEU A 171 15.90 -3.69 -2.32
C LEU A 171 14.85 -3.96 -1.22
N LYS A 172 15.27 -4.47 -0.05
CA LYS A 172 14.38 -4.67 1.10
C LYS A 172 13.76 -3.37 1.59
N MET A 173 14.53 -2.28 1.62
CA MET A 173 14.04 -0.96 2.01
C MET A 173 12.95 -0.46 1.05
N LEU A 174 13.20 -0.54 -0.27
CA LEU A 174 12.23 -0.10 -1.28
C LEU A 174 10.95 -0.94 -1.25
N ILE A 175 11.06 -2.27 -1.11
CA ILE A 175 9.90 -3.16 -0.91
C ILE A 175 9.13 -2.80 0.36
N GLY A 176 9.83 -2.51 1.46
CA GLY A 176 9.23 -2.08 2.71
C GLY A 176 8.44 -0.78 2.57
N ILE A 177 8.95 0.17 1.78
CA ILE A 177 8.26 1.42 1.45
C ILE A 177 6.96 1.14 0.70
N TYR A 178 7.01 0.36 -0.40
CA TYR A 178 5.81 0.04 -1.17
C TYR A 178 4.78 -0.75 -0.35
N ARG A 179 5.22 -1.69 0.50
CA ARG A 179 4.33 -2.40 1.44
C ARG A 179 3.59 -1.43 2.38
N ASN A 180 4.30 -0.41 2.88
CA ASN A 180 3.70 0.59 3.77
C ASN A 180 2.70 1.49 3.05
N LEU A 181 2.85 1.75 1.74
CA LEU A 181 1.86 2.53 0.98
C LEU A 181 0.46 1.92 1.06
N GLY A 182 0.34 0.61 0.85
CA GLY A 182 -0.93 -0.10 1.00
C GLY A 182 -1.37 -0.19 2.47
N ALA A 183 -0.48 -0.66 3.35
CA ALA A 183 -0.85 -1.02 4.71
C ALA A 183 -1.07 0.16 5.69
N LYS A 184 -0.35 1.27 5.49
CA LYS A 184 -0.32 2.42 6.42
C LYS A 184 -0.89 3.70 5.83
N PHE A 185 -0.75 3.88 4.52
CA PHE A 185 -1.23 5.06 3.81
C PHE A 185 -2.53 4.84 3.04
N TYR A 186 -3.01 3.58 2.95
CA TYR A 186 -4.23 3.20 2.24
C TYR A 186 -4.22 3.63 0.77
N ILE A 187 -3.05 3.59 0.13
CA ILE A 187 -2.91 3.88 -1.30
C ILE A 187 -3.38 2.67 -2.08
N SER A 188 -4.36 2.88 -2.96
CA SER A 188 -4.90 1.83 -3.82
C SER A 188 -3.99 1.57 -5.02
N THR A 189 -4.09 0.37 -5.61
CA THR A 189 -3.30 0.02 -6.81
C THR A 189 -3.59 0.94 -8.01
N PRO A 190 -4.84 1.40 -8.27
CA PRO A 190 -5.09 2.36 -9.34
C PRO A 190 -4.44 3.72 -9.06
N GLN A 191 -4.42 4.16 -7.80
CA GLN A 191 -3.78 5.42 -7.41
C GLN A 191 -2.27 5.36 -7.59
N LEU A 192 -1.64 4.25 -7.18
CA LEU A 192 -0.21 4.04 -7.40
C LEU A 192 0.13 3.99 -8.89
N HIS A 193 -0.70 3.33 -9.70
CA HIS A 193 -0.55 3.31 -11.15
C HIS A 193 -0.67 4.72 -11.76
N GLN A 194 -1.62 5.53 -11.27
CA GLN A 194 -1.77 6.92 -11.70
C GLN A 194 -0.52 7.75 -11.38
N TRP A 195 0.10 7.57 -10.21
CA TRP A 195 1.36 8.23 -9.90
C TRP A 195 2.48 7.83 -10.85
N LYS A 196 2.53 6.55 -11.24
CA LYS A 196 3.47 6.07 -12.25
C LYS A 196 3.23 6.73 -13.61
N GLN A 197 1.98 6.78 -14.07
CA GLN A 197 1.65 7.42 -15.35
C GLN A 197 2.01 8.90 -15.35
N ALA A 198 1.86 9.56 -14.21
CA ALA A 198 2.19 10.97 -14.02
C ALA A 198 3.70 11.24 -13.81
N LYS A 199 4.56 10.21 -13.73
CA LYS A 199 5.97 10.33 -13.33
C LYS A 199 6.14 11.09 -12.00
N GLN A 200 5.36 10.69 -11.00
CA GLN A 200 5.29 11.34 -9.69
C GLN A 200 5.36 10.34 -8.53
N VAL A 201 5.86 9.13 -8.77
CA VAL A 201 5.90 8.08 -7.73
C VAL A 201 6.76 8.55 -6.56
N PHE A 202 7.99 8.98 -6.83
CA PHE A 202 8.94 9.42 -5.82
C PHE A 202 8.41 10.60 -5.00
N ASN A 203 7.98 11.67 -5.69
CA ASN A 203 7.50 12.90 -5.06
C ASN A 203 6.30 12.63 -4.13
N ASN A 204 5.36 11.79 -4.56
CA ASN A 204 4.20 11.42 -3.74
C ASN A 204 4.61 10.57 -2.51
N ILE A 205 5.54 9.62 -2.66
CA ILE A 205 6.04 8.80 -1.55
C ILE A 205 6.75 9.67 -0.50
N VAL A 206 7.67 10.53 -0.91
CA VAL A 206 8.41 11.45 0.00
C VAL A 206 7.44 12.35 0.74
N ARG A 207 6.48 12.92 0.00
CA ARG A 207 5.45 13.79 0.57
C ARG A 207 4.60 13.07 1.62
N LEU A 208 4.19 11.82 1.38
CA LEU A 208 3.45 11.03 2.35
C LEU A 208 4.24 10.77 3.63
N HIS A 209 5.53 10.41 3.50
CA HIS A 209 6.40 10.17 4.65
C HIS A 209 6.63 11.44 5.47
N ASN A 210 6.80 12.59 4.81
CA ASN A 210 6.95 13.88 5.49
C ASN A 210 5.66 14.34 6.17
N ARG A 211 4.49 14.12 5.54
CA ARG A 211 3.19 14.52 6.10
C ARG A 211 2.77 13.65 7.28
N TYR A 212 3.12 12.37 7.28
CA TYR A 212 2.71 11.42 8.33
C TYR A 212 3.89 10.62 8.91
N PRO A 213 4.84 11.26 9.60
CA PRO A 213 6.05 10.61 10.11
C PRO A 213 5.75 9.51 11.15
N LYS A 214 4.58 9.55 11.80
CA LYS A 214 4.16 8.51 12.76
C LYS A 214 3.64 7.23 12.11
N ARG A 215 3.34 7.24 10.81
CA ARG A 215 2.74 6.09 10.09
C ARG A 215 3.78 5.20 9.41
N ALA A 216 4.97 5.72 9.17
CA ALA A 216 6.06 4.99 8.53
C ALA A 216 7.30 4.94 9.46
N PRO A 217 8.12 3.87 9.38
CA PRO A 217 9.41 3.84 10.04
C PRO A 217 10.30 5.02 9.61
N ALA A 218 10.94 5.69 10.57
CA ALA A 218 11.82 6.83 10.30
C ALA A 218 12.95 6.49 9.31
N ILE A 219 13.44 5.24 9.37
CA ILE A 219 14.48 4.72 8.48
C ILE A 219 14.09 4.80 6.99
N HIS A 220 12.81 4.63 6.65
CA HIS A 220 12.35 4.78 5.27
C HIS A 220 12.48 6.22 4.78
N GLY A 221 12.16 7.19 5.63
CA GLY A 221 12.28 8.62 5.28
C GLY A 221 13.73 9.05 5.11
N VAL A 222 14.65 8.51 5.92
CA VAL A 222 16.10 8.72 5.74
C VAL A 222 16.58 8.09 4.44
N TRP A 223 16.19 6.83 4.19
CA TRP A 223 16.56 6.10 2.98
C TRP A 223 16.10 6.83 1.70
N LEU A 224 14.85 7.29 1.65
CA LEU A 224 14.30 8.03 0.50
C LEU A 224 15.07 9.31 0.17
N LYS A 225 15.62 9.99 1.19
CA LYS A 225 16.42 11.20 1.00
C LYS A 225 17.80 10.87 0.43
N SER A 226 18.45 9.84 0.97
CA SER A 226 19.79 9.41 0.54
C SER A 226 19.78 8.71 -0.83
N HIS A 227 18.68 8.06 -1.19
CA HIS A 227 18.55 7.23 -2.40
C HIS A 227 17.58 7.84 -3.42
N SER A 228 17.49 9.17 -3.49
CA SER A 228 16.72 9.87 -4.54
C SER A 228 17.18 9.51 -5.95
N HIS A 229 18.47 9.14 -6.11
CA HIS A 229 19.05 8.74 -7.38
C HIS A 229 18.43 7.49 -8.01
N VAL A 230 17.84 6.59 -7.19
CA VAL A 230 17.13 5.38 -7.65
C VAL A 230 15.93 5.74 -8.53
N PHE A 231 15.37 6.94 -8.35
CA PHE A 231 14.16 7.40 -9.04
C PHE A 231 14.47 8.30 -10.26
N LEU A 232 15.74 8.59 -10.56
CA LEU A 232 16.14 9.56 -11.61
C LEU A 232 15.93 9.07 -13.05
N GLU A 233 15.50 7.82 -13.26
CA GLU A 233 15.19 7.33 -14.60
C GLU A 233 13.90 7.95 -15.18
N GLU A 234 13.08 8.65 -14.37
CA GLU A 234 11.89 9.37 -14.86
C GLU A 234 12.20 10.45 -15.91
N ASP A 235 13.40 11.06 -15.85
CA ASP A 235 13.74 12.25 -16.64
C ASP A 235 14.49 11.97 -17.95
N LYS A 236 15.02 10.74 -18.16
CA LYS A 236 15.87 10.45 -19.33
C LYS A 236 15.10 10.11 -20.61
N SER A 237 13.77 10.03 -20.55
CA SER A 237 12.92 9.47 -21.62
C SER A 237 12.48 10.46 -22.71
N GLU A 238 12.82 11.75 -22.64
CA GLU A 238 12.31 12.75 -23.61
C GLU A 238 13.39 13.59 -24.31
N VAL A 239 14.55 12.99 -24.60
CA VAL A 239 15.29 13.46 -25.79
C VAL A 239 14.67 12.76 -26.99
N VAL A 240 13.47 13.20 -27.37
CA VAL A 240 12.95 12.90 -28.70
C VAL A 240 13.85 13.64 -29.65
N ASP A 241 14.72 12.90 -30.33
CA ASP A 241 15.59 13.42 -31.38
C ASP A 241 14.73 13.90 -32.55
N LEU A 242 14.26 15.15 -32.47
CA LEU A 242 13.45 15.82 -33.49
C LEU A 242 14.23 15.99 -34.81
N ASP A 243 15.54 15.79 -34.80
CA ASP A 243 16.40 15.86 -35.99
C ASP A 243 16.28 14.60 -36.87
N ALA A 244 15.59 13.54 -36.42
CA ALA A 244 15.31 12.36 -37.24
C ALA A 244 14.05 12.50 -38.14
N TYR A 245 13.35 13.63 -38.09
CA TYR A 245 12.13 13.90 -38.87
C TYR A 245 12.25 15.05 -39.87
N LEU A 246 13.47 15.58 -40.09
CA LEU A 246 13.79 16.54 -41.15
C LEU A 246 14.61 15.88 -42.27
#